data_AF-A0A0D6MQ85-F1
#
_entry.id   AF-A0A0D6MQ85-F1
#
_cell.length_a   1.000
_cell.length_b   1.000
_cell.length_c   1.000
_cell.angle_alpha   90.00
_cell.angle_beta   90.00
_cell.angle_gamma   90.00
#
_symmetry.space_group_name_H-M   'P 1'
#
loop_
_entity.id
_entity.type
_entity.pdbx_description
1 polymer ?
#
loop_
_entity_poly.entity_id
_entity_poly.type
_entity_poly.pdbx_seq_one_letter_code
_entity_poly.pdbx_strand_id
1 'polypeptide(L)'
;MDADLFWLSDRQFARIAPHLPTDTRGKPRVDDRRVISGIIQIMLSGARWKDAPSAYGPRKTLYNRFQRWAAKGVWARLFKALAQSGGPPAELLIDSSAVKAHRCASGGKRGSDTRPSADRVAGARPRSTR
;
A
#
# COMPACT_ATOMS: atom_id res chain seq x y z
N MET A 1 -5.93 -24.42 -4.00
CA MET A 1 -4.79 -24.36 -3.06
C MET A 1 -5.24 -23.48 -1.91
N ASP A 2 -5.77 -24.09 -0.87
CA ASP A 2 -6.06 -23.41 0.38
C ASP A 2 -4.71 -23.08 1.01
N ALA A 3 -4.20 -21.89 0.69
CA ALA A 3 -3.01 -21.37 1.32
C ALA A 3 -3.31 -21.26 2.81
N ASP A 4 -2.46 -21.86 3.65
CA ASP A 4 -2.51 -21.66 5.09
C ASP A 4 -2.57 -20.15 5.37
N LEU A 5 -3.70 -19.73 5.92
CA LEU A 5 -4.01 -18.31 6.08
C LEU A 5 -3.19 -17.79 7.23
N PHE A 6 -2.38 -16.75 6.98
CA PHE A 6 -1.65 -16.08 8.04
C PHE A 6 -2.61 -15.27 8.93
N TRP A 7 -2.72 -15.66 10.19
CA TRP A 7 -3.44 -14.92 11.22
C TRP A 7 -2.49 -14.44 12.31
N LEU A 8 -2.55 -13.15 12.64
CA LEU A 8 -1.87 -12.64 13.82
C LEU A 8 -2.43 -13.33 15.06
N SER A 9 -1.55 -13.84 15.93
CA SER A 9 -1.96 -14.28 17.27
C SER A 9 -2.33 -13.09 18.15
N ASP A 10 -3.05 -13.33 19.23
CA ASP A 10 -3.43 -12.28 20.19
C ASP A 10 -2.20 -11.57 20.74
N ARG A 11 -1.14 -12.34 21.05
CA ARG A 11 0.14 -11.80 21.51
C ARG A 11 0.81 -10.91 20.47
N GLN A 12 0.81 -11.31 19.19
CA GLN A 12 1.38 -10.48 18.13
C GLN A 12 0.55 -9.21 17.92
N PHE A 13 -0.78 -9.33 17.90
CA PHE A 13 -1.65 -8.19 17.73
C PHE A 13 -1.55 -7.21 18.90
N ALA A 14 -1.43 -7.70 20.14
CA ALA A 14 -1.24 -6.86 21.32
C ALA A 14 0.03 -5.98 21.24
N ARG A 15 1.08 -6.43 20.54
CA ARG A 15 2.27 -5.60 20.29
C ARG A 15 2.05 -4.54 19.21
N ILE A 16 1.15 -4.79 18.26
CA ILE A 16 0.86 -3.88 17.14
C ILE A 16 -0.17 -2.83 17.53
N ALA A 17 -1.20 -3.23 18.28
CA ALA A 17 -2.38 -2.42 18.61
C ALA A 17 -2.05 -1.02 19.17
N PRO A 18 -1.06 -0.84 20.08
CA PRO A 18 -0.71 0.47 20.62
C PRO A 18 -0.17 1.48 19.58
N HIS A 19 0.30 0.99 18.44
CA HIS A 19 0.87 1.82 17.37
C HIS A 19 -0.13 2.13 16.25
N LEU A 20 -1.34 1.59 16.33
CA LEU A 20 -2.39 1.85 15.35
C LEU A 20 -2.97 3.24 15.57
N PRO A 21 -3.33 3.97 14.49
CA PRO A 21 -3.91 5.30 14.66
C PRO A 21 -5.24 5.18 15.39
N THR A 22 -5.46 5.92 16.47
CA THR A 22 -6.74 5.93 17.22
C THR A 22 -7.69 7.05 16.76
N ASP A 23 -7.17 8.01 16.00
CA ASP A 23 -7.81 9.26 15.56
C ASP A 23 -8.80 9.11 14.39
N THR A 24 -9.59 8.03 14.36
CA THR A 24 -10.47 7.77 13.21
C THR A 24 -11.84 8.39 13.37
N ARG A 25 -12.17 9.28 12.45
CA ARG A 25 -13.52 9.88 12.31
C ARG A 25 -14.35 9.12 11.28
N GLY A 26 -15.66 9.05 11.50
CA GLY A 26 -16.62 8.46 10.57
C GLY A 26 -16.94 7.01 10.87
N LYS A 27 -17.11 6.19 9.81
CA LYS A 27 -17.56 4.80 9.92
C LYS A 27 -16.65 3.97 10.85
N PRO A 28 -17.21 3.13 11.74
CA PRO A 28 -16.44 2.24 12.58
C PRO A 28 -15.42 1.44 11.79
N ARG A 29 -14.23 1.25 12.38
CA ARG A 29 -13.17 0.50 11.74
C ARG A 29 -13.57 -0.97 11.61
N VAL A 30 -13.34 -1.50 10.41
CA VAL A 30 -13.26 -2.94 10.19
C VAL A 30 -12.14 -3.49 11.07
N ASP A 31 -12.32 -4.69 11.63
CA ASP A 31 -11.33 -5.40 12.44
C ASP A 31 -9.90 -5.29 11.87
N ASP A 32 -9.06 -4.53 12.59
CA ASP A 32 -7.70 -4.24 12.17
C ASP A 32 -6.82 -5.49 12.24
N ARG A 33 -7.07 -6.43 13.18
CA ARG A 33 -6.29 -7.68 13.25
C ARG A 33 -6.46 -8.48 11.98
N ARG A 34 -7.69 -8.66 11.52
CA ARG A 34 -7.99 -9.35 10.26
C ARG A 34 -7.37 -8.65 9.05
N VAL A 35 -7.52 -7.32 8.96
CA VAL A 35 -7.00 -6.56 7.82
C VAL A 35 -5.47 -6.59 7.77
N ILE A 36 -4.79 -6.42 8.91
CA ILE A 36 -3.32 -6.47 8.97
C ILE A 36 -2.81 -7.87 8.67
N SER A 37 -3.47 -8.92 9.17
CA SER A 37 -3.15 -10.31 8.85
C SER A 37 -3.15 -10.56 7.34
N GLY A 38 -4.20 -10.11 6.64
CA GLY A 38 -4.29 -10.21 5.18
C GLY A 38 -3.24 -9.39 4.43
N ILE A 39 -2.90 -8.19 4.93
CA ILE A 39 -1.83 -7.38 4.35
C ILE A 39 -0.49 -8.10 4.48
N ILE A 40 -0.17 -8.64 5.66
CA ILE A 40 1.08 -9.36 5.90
C ILE A 40 1.17 -10.59 4.98
N GLN A 41 0.11 -11.37 4.85
CA GLN A 41 0.12 -12.53 3.93
C GLN A 41 0.46 -12.12 2.50
N ILE A 42 -0.17 -11.05 1.98
CA ILE A 42 0.07 -10.57 0.61
C ILE A 42 1.53 -10.11 0.45
N MET A 43 2.09 -9.46 1.47
CA MET A 43 3.48 -9.02 1.46
C MET A 43 4.46 -10.20 1.51
N LEU A 44 4.19 -11.20 2.36
CA LEU A 44 5.02 -12.41 2.47
C LEU A 44 4.98 -13.27 1.21
N SER A 45 3.81 -13.43 0.60
CA SER A 45 3.64 -14.29 -0.57
C SER A 45 3.96 -13.59 -1.89
N GLY A 46 4.16 -12.26 -1.89
CA GLY A 46 4.30 -11.45 -3.10
C GLY A 46 3.07 -11.50 -4.03
N ALA A 47 1.90 -11.90 -3.52
CA ALA A 47 0.71 -12.07 -4.33
C ALA A 47 0.15 -10.73 -4.79
N ARG A 48 -0.63 -10.73 -5.88
CA ARG A 48 -1.37 -9.54 -6.28
C ARG A 48 -2.49 -9.29 -5.27
N TRP A 49 -2.74 -8.03 -4.92
CA TRP A 49 -3.88 -7.65 -4.06
C TRP A 49 -5.23 -8.20 -4.52
N LYS A 50 -5.41 -8.45 -5.83
CA LYS A 50 -6.64 -9.03 -6.37
C LYS A 50 -6.85 -10.50 -6.00
N ASP A 51 -5.77 -11.20 -5.68
CA ASP A 51 -5.75 -12.62 -5.33
C ASP A 51 -5.77 -12.81 -3.80
N ALA A 52 -6.00 -11.73 -3.04
CA ALA A 52 -6.12 -11.79 -1.59
C ALA A 52 -7.29 -12.70 -1.15
N PRO A 53 -7.06 -13.63 -0.20
CA PRO A 53 -8.13 -14.48 0.32
C PRO A 53 -9.30 -13.66 0.87
N SER A 54 -10.53 -14.06 0.52
CA SER A 54 -11.75 -13.38 0.94
C SER A 54 -11.96 -13.40 2.46
N ALA A 55 -11.33 -14.34 3.17
CA ALA A 55 -11.34 -14.44 4.63
C ALA A 55 -10.85 -13.16 5.32
N TYR A 56 -9.96 -12.39 4.69
CA TYR A 56 -9.49 -11.11 5.24
C TYR A 56 -10.43 -9.92 4.97
N GLY A 57 -11.49 -10.16 4.19
CA GLY A 57 -12.44 -9.17 3.75
C GLY A 57 -12.12 -8.60 2.36
N PRO A 58 -12.78 -7.50 1.96
CA PRO A 58 -12.67 -6.99 0.60
C PRO A 58 -11.24 -6.55 0.25
N ARG A 59 -10.70 -7.03 -0.88
CA ARG A 59 -9.36 -6.65 -1.39
C ARG A 59 -9.09 -5.14 -1.41
N LYS A 60 -10.12 -4.34 -1.74
CA LYS A 60 -10.04 -2.88 -1.78
C LYS A 60 -9.81 -2.28 -0.39
N THR A 61 -10.35 -2.92 0.66
CA THR A 61 -10.12 -2.52 2.05
C THR A 61 -8.67 -2.76 2.45
N LEU A 62 -8.10 -3.93 2.13
CA LEU A 62 -6.69 -4.25 2.42
C LEU A 62 -5.75 -3.26 1.74
N TYR A 63 -5.90 -3.08 0.43
CA TYR A 63 -5.09 -2.16 -0.36
C TYR A 63 -5.21 -0.71 0.13
N ASN A 64 -6.43 -0.20 0.29
CA ASN A 64 -6.64 1.18 0.74
C ASN A 64 -6.08 1.41 2.15
N ARG A 65 -6.17 0.40 3.03
CA ARG A 65 -5.61 0.48 4.37
C ARG A 65 -4.10 0.59 4.30
N PHE A 66 -3.46 -0.33 3.57
CA PHE A 66 -2.02 -0.34 3.36
C PHE A 66 -1.53 1.01 2.85
N GLN A 67 -2.13 1.52 1.76
CA GLN A 67 -1.72 2.79 1.15
C GLN A 67 -1.93 4.00 2.05
N ARG A 68 -3.09 4.10 2.72
CA ARG A 68 -3.36 5.23 3.63
C ARG A 68 -2.41 5.23 4.82
N TRP A 69 -2.07 4.06 5.34
CA TRP A 69 -1.15 3.93 6.47
C TRP A 69 0.30 4.16 6.05
N ALA A 70 0.69 3.78 4.84
CA ALA A 70 1.98 4.12 4.25
C ALA A 70 2.13 5.65 4.11
N ALA A 71 1.14 6.31 3.51
CA ALA A 71 1.13 7.77 3.35
C ALA A 71 1.16 8.52 4.70
N LYS A 72 0.54 7.96 5.74
CA LYS A 72 0.57 8.51 7.12
C LYS A 72 1.81 8.11 7.94
N GLY A 73 2.75 7.36 7.36
CA GLY A 73 3.93 6.87 8.08
C GLY A 73 3.64 5.88 9.22
N VAL A 74 2.45 5.28 9.25
CA VAL A 74 2.04 4.34 10.30
C VAL A 74 2.93 3.10 10.27
N TRP A 75 3.13 2.52 9.08
CA TRP A 75 4.00 1.35 8.92
C TRP A 75 5.43 1.63 9.37
N ALA A 76 6.00 2.76 8.96
CA ALA A 76 7.35 3.15 9.35
C ALA A 76 7.51 3.27 10.88
N ARG A 77 6.55 3.92 11.56
CA ARG A 77 6.55 4.01 13.03
C ARG A 77 6.36 2.66 13.70
N LEU A 78 5.45 1.83 13.19
CA LEU A 78 5.21 0.49 13.70
C LEU A 78 6.48 -0.38 13.60
N PHE A 79 7.12 -0.42 12.43
CA PHE A 79 8.36 -1.19 12.24
C PHE A 79 9.49 -0.68 13.13
N LYS A 80 9.64 0.64 13.25
CA LYS A 80 10.63 1.24 14.15
C LYS A 80 10.39 0.81 15.61
N ALA A 81 9.16 0.90 16.09
CA ALA A 81 8.80 0.52 17.45
C ALA A 81 9.03 -0.98 17.71
N LEU A 82 8.64 -1.84 16.76
CA LEU A 82 8.86 -3.28 16.88
C LEU A 82 10.36 -3.64 16.87
N ALA A 83 11.17 -3.00 16.02
CA ALA A 83 12.62 -3.20 15.98
C ALA A 83 13.30 -2.78 17.30
N GLN A 84 12.84 -1.69 17.92
CA GLN A 84 13.35 -1.21 19.21
C GLN A 84 12.95 -2.11 20.39
N SER A 85 11.86 -2.88 20.26
CA SER A 85 11.35 -3.75 21.33
C SER A 85 12.11 -5.08 21.50
N GLY A 86 13.28 -5.24 20.87
CA GLY A 86 14.16 -6.39 21.09
C GLY A 86 13.70 -7.70 20.42
N GLY A 87 13.18 -7.62 19.19
CA GLY A 87 12.95 -8.81 18.36
C GLY A 87 14.26 -9.50 17.93
N PRO A 88 14.20 -10.71 17.33
CA PRO A 88 15.39 -11.35 16.75
C PRO A 88 16.14 -10.36 15.84
N PRO A 89 17.48 -10.40 15.81
CA PRO A 89 18.31 -9.39 15.17
C PRO A 89 17.90 -9.17 13.70
N ALA A 90 18.07 -7.95 13.21
CA ALA A 90 17.72 -7.52 11.85
C ALA A 90 18.31 -8.41 10.74
N GLU A 91 19.29 -9.25 11.07
CA GLU A 91 19.86 -10.32 10.25
C GLU A 91 18.84 -11.37 9.79
N LEU A 92 17.69 -11.53 10.45
CA LEU A 92 16.62 -12.44 10.00
C LEU A 92 15.70 -11.87 8.89
N LEU A 93 15.82 -10.58 8.57
CA LEU A 93 15.00 -9.88 7.56
C LEU A 93 15.80 -9.55 6.28
N ILE A 94 16.87 -10.30 6.02
CA ILE A 94 17.67 -10.21 4.78
C ILE A 94 17.13 -11.20 3.74
N ASP A 95 15.86 -11.07 3.34
CA ASP A 95 15.39 -11.60 2.06
C ASP A 95 14.81 -10.47 1.22
N SER A 96 15.63 -9.43 0.99
CA SER A 96 15.33 -8.47 -0.07
C SER A 96 15.27 -9.22 -1.41
N SER A 97 14.07 -9.57 -1.87
CA SER A 97 13.86 -10.05 -3.23
C SER A 97 14.05 -8.87 -4.20
N ALA A 98 15.29 -8.63 -4.62
CA ALA A 98 15.59 -7.71 -5.70
C ALA A 98 15.12 -8.32 -7.02
N VAL A 99 13.91 -7.97 -7.47
CA VAL A 99 13.43 -8.34 -8.81
C VAL A 99 14.14 -7.45 -9.83
N LYS A 100 14.86 -8.06 -10.77
CA LYS A 100 15.45 -7.34 -11.91
C LYS A 100 14.34 -6.60 -12.65
N ALA A 101 14.41 -5.27 -12.65
CA ALA A 101 13.47 -4.47 -13.42
C ALA A 101 13.61 -4.83 -14.91
N HIS A 102 12.49 -4.96 -15.62
CA HIS A 102 12.51 -5.15 -17.07
C HIS A 102 13.28 -3.98 -17.71
N ARG A 103 13.98 -4.21 -18.82
CA ARG A 103 14.72 -3.16 -19.57
C ARG A 103 13.89 -1.90 -19.83
N CYS A 104 12.57 -2.03 -19.92
CA CYS A 104 11.65 -0.91 -20.16
C CYS A 104 11.21 -0.15 -18.90
N ALA A 105 11.62 -0.58 -17.69
CA ALA A 105 11.27 0.06 -16.42
C ALA A 105 12.19 1.25 -16.08
N SER A 106 13.38 1.31 -16.68
CA SER A 106 14.15 2.54 -16.77
C SER A 106 13.39 3.50 -17.69
N GLY A 107 12.52 4.31 -17.10
CA GLY A 107 11.89 5.42 -17.79
C GLY A 107 12.97 6.28 -18.46
N GLY A 108 12.72 6.71 -19.70
CA GLY A 108 13.59 7.65 -20.40
C GLY A 108 13.81 8.90 -19.55
N LYS A 109 15.02 9.46 -19.59
CA LYS A 109 15.41 10.68 -18.89
C LYS A 109 14.41 11.81 -19.23
N ARG A 110 13.39 12.00 -18.39
CA ARG A 110 12.44 13.10 -18.54
C ARG A 110 13.17 14.34 -18.07
N GLY A 111 13.78 15.06 -19.01
CA GLY A 111 14.21 16.44 -18.77
C GLY A 111 13.04 17.28 -18.28
N SER A 112 13.34 18.37 -17.58
CA SER A 112 12.37 19.37 -17.16
C SER A 112 11.78 20.06 -18.39
N ASP A 113 10.79 19.45 -19.01
CA ASP A 113 9.95 20.10 -19.99
C ASP A 113 8.58 20.29 -19.34
N THR A 114 8.44 21.43 -18.66
CA THR A 114 7.14 22.04 -18.40
C THR A 114 6.64 22.55 -19.74
N ARG A 115 6.05 21.68 -20.55
CA ARG A 115 5.31 22.11 -21.74
C ARG A 115 3.93 22.58 -21.28
N PRO A 116 3.57 23.86 -21.45
CA PRO A 116 2.17 24.25 -21.39
C PRO A 116 1.43 23.44 -22.46
N SER A 117 0.37 22.74 -22.08
CA SER A 117 -0.55 22.17 -23.05
C SER A 117 -1.22 23.34 -23.78
N ALA A 118 -0.80 23.58 -25.02
CA ALA A 118 -1.44 24.37 -26.08
C ALA A 118 -2.46 25.44 -25.64
N ASP A 119 -2.19 26.70 -25.99
CA ASP A 119 -3.18 27.76 -25.93
C ASP A 119 -4.46 27.34 -26.68
N ARG A 120 -5.62 27.54 -26.04
CA ARG A 120 -6.91 27.36 -26.71
C ARG A 120 -6.99 28.37 -27.84
N VAL A 121 -6.86 27.91 -29.08
CA VAL A 121 -7.28 28.71 -30.24
C VAL A 121 -8.79 28.93 -30.10
N ALA A 122 -9.18 30.19 -29.91
CA ALA A 122 -10.57 30.61 -29.92
C ALA A 122 -11.18 30.22 -31.28
N GLY A 123 -12.25 29.42 -31.26
CA GLY A 123 -12.97 29.04 -32.47
C GLY A 123 -13.52 30.28 -33.18
N ALA A 124 -13.00 30.56 -34.37
CA ALA A 124 -13.56 31.61 -35.22
C ALA A 124 -14.98 31.22 -35.68
N ARG A 125 -15.90 32.17 -35.60
CA ARG A 125 -17.30 32.03 -36.04
C ARG A 125 -17.35 31.82 -37.57
N PRO A 126 -18.02 30.78 -38.09
CA PRO A 126 -18.17 30.63 -39.54
C PRO A 126 -19.09 31.75 -40.09
N ARG A 127 -18.68 32.34 -41.23
CA ARG A 127 -19.43 33.39 -41.94
C ARG A 127 -20.65 32.78 -42.65
N SER A 128 -21.80 33.39 -42.43
CA SER A 128 -23.04 33.14 -43.16
C SER A 128 -22.90 33.53 -44.63
N THR A 129 -23.27 32.63 -45.55
CA THR A 129 -23.53 32.96 -46.95
C THR A 129 -25.04 32.96 -47.19
N ARG A 130 -25.53 33.99 -47.89
CA ARG A 130 -26.91 34.15 -48.36
C ARG A 130 -27.09 33.42 -49.69
#